data_AF-A0A963K395-F1
#
_entry.id   AF-A0A963K395-F1
#
_cell.length_a   1.000
_cell.length_b   1.000
_cell.length_c   1.000
_cell.angle_alpha   90.00
_cell.angle_beta   90.00
_cell.angle_gamma   90.00
#
_symmetry.space_group_name_H-M   'P 1'
#
loop_
_entity.id
_entity.type
_entity.pdbx_description
1 polymer ?
#
loop_
_entity_poly.entity_id
_entity_poly.type
_entity_poly.pdbx_seq_one_letter_code
_entity_poly.pdbx_strand_id
1 'polypeptide(L)'
;MSSGTAVAGRVPAAAAERPARLWLTPIAGAALALALPPLGFLPAALALGLLFVQLQGARGYWPAFARAWLFGFGFHLAGLYWVGIAFLAEADRFGALAVPGVVALAAILAVIGAMPLALLGPLRLRQPIAAAAVFAGLWCLGELARGQHGVQFPWNPLALALAATDTSLQVVALVGTTAGGFLVAWLAALVGVALTVRAARRTALALCLAMVAGLAAFGLWRLASHPPGLMAEPPVTVRIVQANIAQHHKWD
;
A
#
# COMPACT_ATOMS: atom_id res chain seq x y z
N MET A 1 -2.95 43.18 -24.33
CA MET A 1 -3.88 42.05 -24.10
C MET A 1 -3.26 40.80 -24.68
N SER A 2 -3.24 39.71 -23.89
CA SER A 2 -3.01 38.30 -24.28
C SER A 2 -1.63 37.97 -24.88
N SER A 3 -0.88 36.94 -24.46
CA SER A 3 -1.20 35.80 -23.59
C SER A 3 0.12 35.14 -23.20
N GLY A 4 0.49 35.24 -21.93
CA GLY A 4 1.59 34.48 -21.37
C GLY A 4 1.16 33.02 -21.22
N THR A 5 1.61 32.15 -22.11
CA THR A 5 1.41 30.71 -22.00
C THR A 5 2.04 30.20 -20.72
N ALA A 6 1.21 29.82 -19.75
CA ALA A 6 1.62 29.13 -18.54
C ALA A 6 2.32 27.83 -18.94
N VAL A 7 3.64 27.79 -18.74
CA VAL A 7 4.44 26.57 -18.85
C VAL A 7 3.94 25.61 -17.77
N ALA A 8 3.08 24.67 -18.16
CA ALA A 8 2.65 23.57 -17.32
C ALA A 8 3.91 22.88 -16.76
N GLY A 9 4.11 23.05 -15.45
CA GLY A 9 5.30 22.57 -14.74
C GLY A 9 5.49 21.08 -14.95
N ARG A 10 6.46 20.71 -15.81
CA ARG A 10 6.95 19.35 -15.91
C ARG A 10 7.49 18.94 -14.53
N VAL A 11 7.21 17.72 -14.10
CA VAL A 11 8.05 17.06 -13.09
C VAL A 11 9.48 17.16 -13.63
N PRO A 12 10.42 17.83 -12.94
CA PRO A 12 11.76 18.02 -13.47
C PRO A 12 12.36 16.63 -13.72
N ALA A 13 12.70 16.37 -14.99
CA ALA A 13 13.34 15.14 -15.44
C ALA A 13 14.72 14.91 -14.78
N ALA A 14 15.25 15.90 -14.07
CA ALA A 14 16.58 15.91 -13.49
C ALA A 14 16.81 14.88 -12.34
N ALA A 15 15.76 14.29 -11.76
CA ALA A 15 15.91 13.19 -10.80
C ALA A 15 15.77 11.79 -11.45
N ALA A 16 15.36 11.72 -12.72
CA ALA A 16 14.87 10.49 -13.36
C ALA A 16 15.97 9.60 -13.98
N GLU A 17 17.18 10.13 -14.14
CA GLU A 17 18.23 9.52 -14.97
C GLU A 17 19.40 8.91 -14.17
N ARG A 18 19.34 8.87 -12.82
CA ARG A 18 20.39 8.22 -12.01
C ARG A 18 20.01 6.77 -11.68
N PRO A 19 20.57 5.74 -12.36
CA PRO A 19 20.40 4.34 -11.96
C PRO A 19 20.88 4.05 -10.52
N ALA A 20 21.68 4.95 -9.93
CA ALA A 20 22.33 4.83 -8.64
C ALA A 20 21.43 4.72 -7.39
N ARG A 21 20.09 4.66 -7.53
CA ARG A 21 19.16 4.57 -6.38
C ARG A 21 18.14 3.44 -6.48
N LEU A 22 18.19 2.57 -7.49
CA LEU A 22 17.25 1.44 -7.63
C LEU A 22 17.33 0.45 -6.46
N TRP A 23 18.49 0.35 -5.80
CA TRP A 23 18.68 -0.47 -4.60
C TRP A 23 17.89 0.04 -3.38
N LEU A 24 17.50 1.32 -3.35
CA LEU A 24 16.64 1.87 -2.29
C LEU A 24 15.17 1.48 -2.48
N THR A 25 14.77 1.10 -3.69
CA THR A 25 13.38 0.78 -4.03
C THR A 25 12.83 -0.44 -3.27
N PRO A 26 13.53 -1.60 -3.18
CA PRO A 26 13.06 -2.69 -2.33
C PRO A 26 13.09 -2.35 -0.84
N ILE A 27 14.03 -1.52 -0.38
CA ILE A 27 14.07 -1.07 1.03
C ILE A 27 12.85 -0.20 1.34
N ALA A 28 12.46 0.70 0.43
CA ALA A 28 11.24 1.48 0.58
C ALA A 28 9.99 0.59 0.56
N GLY A 29 9.96 -0.44 -0.29
CA GLY A 29 8.93 -1.46 -0.28
C GLY A 29 8.82 -2.16 1.08
N ALA A 30 9.95 -2.63 1.62
CA ALA A 30 10.01 -3.24 2.94
C ALA A 30 9.55 -2.28 4.05
N ALA A 31 9.90 -1.00 3.95
CA ALA A 31 9.45 0.02 4.89
C ALA A 31 7.92 0.15 4.89
N LEU A 32 7.25 0.10 3.72
CA LEU A 32 5.78 0.14 3.64
C LEU A 32 5.11 -0.92 4.51
N ALA A 33 5.73 -2.09 4.69
CA ALA A 33 5.17 -3.15 5.54
C ALA A 33 5.04 -2.71 7.02
N LEU A 34 5.84 -1.75 7.48
CA LEU A 34 5.77 -1.20 8.84
C LEU A 34 4.48 -0.38 9.07
N ALA A 35 3.82 0.07 8.01
CA ALA A 35 2.53 0.76 8.11
C ALA A 35 1.37 -0.19 8.43
N LEU A 36 1.55 -1.50 8.23
CA LEU A 36 0.56 -2.53 8.50
C LEU A 36 0.64 -3.00 9.97
N PRO A 37 -0.42 -3.64 10.50
CA PRO A 37 -0.34 -4.35 11.76
C PRO A 37 0.78 -5.42 11.76
N PRO A 38 1.43 -5.67 12.90
CA PRO A 38 1.13 -5.14 14.23
C PRO A 38 1.76 -3.77 14.52
N LEU A 39 2.65 -3.26 13.66
CA LEU A 39 3.39 -2.03 13.95
C LEU A 39 2.55 -0.77 13.76
N GLY A 40 1.74 -0.69 12.70
CA GLY A 40 0.85 0.45 12.45
C GLY A 40 1.58 1.80 12.31
N PHE A 41 2.87 1.80 11.93
CA PHE A 41 3.67 3.02 11.80
C PHE A 41 3.31 3.77 10.52
N LEU A 42 2.21 4.54 10.57
CA LEU A 42 1.63 5.27 9.44
C LEU A 42 2.63 6.07 8.57
N PRO A 43 3.66 6.75 9.13
CA PRO A 43 4.63 7.47 8.29
C PRO A 43 5.34 6.58 7.27
N ALA A 44 5.46 5.27 7.51
CA ALA A 44 6.03 4.35 6.53
C ALA A 44 5.21 4.24 5.23
N ALA A 45 3.92 4.58 5.23
CA ALA A 45 3.10 4.64 4.02
C ALA A 45 3.63 5.65 2.99
N LEU A 46 4.43 6.64 3.42
CA LEU A 46 5.09 7.60 2.54
C LEU A 46 6.09 6.95 1.57
N ALA A 47 6.50 5.70 1.81
CA ALA A 47 7.26 4.91 0.84
C ALA A 47 6.54 4.79 -0.52
N LEU A 48 5.21 4.78 -0.55
CA LEU A 48 4.43 4.82 -1.79
C LEU A 48 4.59 6.14 -2.55
N GLY A 49 4.77 7.26 -1.83
CA GLY A 49 5.08 8.55 -2.43
C GLY A 49 6.44 8.54 -3.13
N LEU A 50 7.43 7.85 -2.55
CA LEU A 50 8.73 7.62 -3.19
C LEU A 50 8.57 6.75 -4.44
N LEU A 51 7.81 5.64 -4.38
CA LEU A 51 7.53 4.81 -5.55
C LEU A 51 6.88 5.64 -6.67
N PHE A 52 5.85 6.41 -6.34
CA PHE A 52 5.18 7.30 -7.30
C PHE A 52 6.18 8.23 -8.00
N VAL A 53 7.04 8.93 -7.25
CA VAL A 53 8.08 9.81 -7.82
C VAL A 53 9.03 9.05 -8.73
N GLN A 54 9.45 7.84 -8.34
CA GLN A 54 10.29 6.99 -9.17
C GLN A 54 9.58 6.56 -10.47
N LEU A 55 8.29 6.24 -10.44
CA LEU A 55 7.53 5.84 -11.63
C LEU A 55 7.30 7.01 -12.59
N GLN A 56 7.12 8.24 -12.09
CA GLN A 56 7.03 9.44 -12.95
C GLN A 56 8.31 9.70 -13.75
N GLY A 57 9.47 9.27 -13.23
CA GLY A 57 10.75 9.32 -13.92
C GLY A 57 11.02 8.12 -14.84
N ALA A 58 10.18 7.09 -14.85
CA ALA A 58 10.39 5.91 -15.67
C ALA A 58 9.88 6.17 -17.08
N ARG A 59 10.73 5.98 -18.11
CA ARG A 59 10.31 6.13 -19.51
C ARG A 59 10.00 4.75 -20.09
N GLY A 60 8.72 4.48 -20.33
CA GLY A 60 8.24 3.21 -20.90
C GLY A 60 7.84 2.16 -19.86
N TYR A 61 7.22 1.09 -20.35
CA TYR A 61 6.61 0.05 -19.52
C TYR A 61 7.63 -0.71 -18.68
N TRP A 62 8.69 -1.24 -19.30
CA TRP A 62 9.66 -2.11 -18.61
C TRP A 62 10.46 -1.41 -17.50
N PRO A 63 10.96 -0.17 -17.66
CA PRO A 63 11.61 0.53 -16.55
C PRO A 63 10.65 0.84 -15.39
N ALA A 64 9.38 1.11 -15.68
CA ALA A 64 8.35 1.31 -14.66
C ALA A 64 8.01 -0.01 -13.94
N PHE A 65 7.86 -1.09 -14.70
CA PHE A 65 7.66 -2.44 -14.18
C PHE A 65 8.80 -2.86 -13.25
N ALA A 66 10.06 -2.70 -13.64
CA ALA A 66 11.20 -3.08 -12.81
C ALA A 66 11.22 -2.32 -11.47
N ARG A 67 10.89 -1.02 -11.47
CA ARG A 67 10.80 -0.20 -10.24
C ARG A 67 9.63 -0.64 -9.35
N ALA A 68 8.45 -0.84 -9.94
CA ALA A 68 7.27 -1.31 -9.21
C ALA A 68 7.47 -2.73 -8.65
N TRP A 69 8.12 -3.61 -9.43
CA TRP A 69 8.43 -4.97 -9.01
C TRP A 69 9.44 -5.00 -7.87
N LEU A 70 10.53 -4.24 -7.94
CA LEU A 70 11.50 -4.15 -6.85
C LEU A 70 10.85 -3.65 -5.55
N PHE A 71 10.00 -2.63 -5.65
CA PHE A 71 9.25 -2.11 -4.50
C PHE A 71 8.28 -3.17 -3.95
N GLY A 72 7.48 -3.78 -4.83
CA GLY A 72 6.54 -4.83 -4.48
C GLY A 72 7.25 -6.03 -3.84
N PHE A 73 8.42 -6.42 -4.35
CA PHE A 73 9.20 -7.54 -3.82
C PHE A 73 9.62 -7.26 -2.38
N GLY A 74 10.19 -6.09 -2.10
CA GLY A 74 10.54 -5.69 -0.73
C GLY A 74 9.34 -5.66 0.22
N PHE A 75 8.19 -5.14 -0.25
CA PHE A 75 6.95 -5.08 0.53
C PHE A 75 6.43 -6.48 0.89
N HIS A 76 6.32 -7.37 -0.09
CA HIS A 76 5.84 -8.73 0.15
C HIS A 76 6.84 -9.56 0.94
N LEU A 77 8.15 -9.43 0.68
CA LEU A 77 9.18 -10.15 1.42
C LEU A 77 9.16 -9.79 2.91
N ALA A 78 9.14 -8.49 3.24
CA ALA A 78 9.07 -8.02 4.62
C ALA A 78 7.70 -8.28 5.27
N GLY A 79 6.61 -8.25 4.50
CA GLY A 79 5.26 -8.47 5.01
C GLY A 79 4.83 -9.93 5.12
N LEU A 80 5.55 -10.87 4.49
CA LEU A 80 5.20 -12.29 4.40
C LEU A 80 6.33 -13.22 4.85
N TYR A 81 7.39 -12.70 5.47
CA TYR A 81 8.48 -13.54 5.99
C TYR A 81 7.98 -14.67 6.90
N TRP A 82 6.91 -14.41 7.65
CA TRP A 82 6.30 -15.34 8.60
C TRP A 82 5.70 -16.58 7.92
N VAL A 83 5.41 -16.54 6.62
CA VAL A 83 4.96 -17.72 5.86
C VAL A 83 6.02 -18.83 5.91
N GLY A 84 7.30 -18.49 6.01
CA GLY A 84 8.39 -19.46 6.18
C GLY A 84 8.28 -20.30 7.45
N ILE A 85 7.63 -19.78 8.50
CA ILE A 85 7.44 -20.50 9.78
C ILE A 85 6.57 -21.74 9.57
N ALA A 86 5.62 -21.71 8.62
CA ALA A 86 4.75 -22.85 8.33
C ALA A 86 5.53 -24.09 7.83
N PHE A 87 6.64 -23.88 7.11
CA PHE A 87 7.49 -24.97 6.62
C PHE A 87 8.22 -25.70 7.76
N LEU A 88 8.33 -25.05 8.93
CA LEU A 88 9.00 -25.63 10.10
C LEU A 88 8.11 -26.58 10.89
N ALA A 89 6.82 -26.72 10.52
CA ALA A 89 5.92 -27.70 11.12
C ALA A 89 6.38 -29.15 10.83
N GLU A 90 6.95 -29.39 9.64
CA GLU A 90 7.62 -30.64 9.24
C GLU A 90 9.02 -30.30 8.73
N ALA A 91 9.85 -29.72 9.60
CA ALA A 91 11.15 -29.15 9.23
C ALA A 91 12.07 -30.15 8.52
N ASP A 92 12.07 -31.42 8.93
CA ASP A 92 12.88 -32.49 8.32
C ASP A 92 12.55 -32.70 6.83
N ARG A 93 11.29 -32.43 6.45
CA ARG A 93 10.80 -32.63 5.07
C ARG A 93 10.80 -31.34 4.26
N PHE A 94 10.42 -30.22 4.86
CA PHE A 94 10.14 -28.96 4.15
C PHE A 94 11.00 -27.77 4.59
N GLY A 95 11.80 -27.88 5.65
CA GLY A 95 12.53 -26.75 6.23
C GLY A 95 13.44 -26.03 5.24
N ALA A 96 14.11 -26.77 4.35
CA ALA A 96 14.96 -26.22 3.29
C ALA A 96 14.20 -25.34 2.27
N LEU A 97 12.88 -25.52 2.14
CA LEU A 97 12.02 -24.75 1.23
C LEU A 97 11.48 -23.45 1.87
N ALA A 98 11.69 -23.22 3.17
CA ALA A 98 11.14 -22.06 3.86
C ALA A 98 11.58 -20.74 3.23
N VAL A 99 12.90 -20.53 3.06
CA VAL A 99 13.44 -19.31 2.47
C VAL A 99 13.13 -19.22 0.97
N PRO A 100 13.42 -20.24 0.13
CA PRO A 100 13.09 -20.20 -1.29
C PRO A 100 11.59 -19.98 -1.57
N GLY A 101 10.71 -20.61 -0.78
CA GLY A 101 9.26 -20.49 -0.90
C GLY A 101 8.76 -19.08 -0.63
N VAL A 102 9.23 -18.44 0.45
CA VAL A 102 8.88 -17.05 0.77
C VAL A 102 9.40 -16.09 -0.31
N VAL A 103 10.64 -16.26 -0.76
CA VAL A 103 11.23 -15.42 -1.82
C VAL A 103 10.45 -15.56 -3.13
N ALA A 104 10.10 -16.79 -3.53
CA ALA A 104 9.31 -17.06 -4.72
C ALA A 104 7.90 -16.45 -4.60
N LEU A 105 7.24 -16.62 -3.46
CA LEU A 105 5.93 -16.03 -3.20
C LEU A 105 5.98 -14.50 -3.32
N ALA A 106 6.94 -13.85 -2.67
CA ALA A 106 7.10 -12.40 -2.75
C ALA A 106 7.37 -11.92 -4.19
N ALA A 107 8.19 -12.64 -4.94
CA ALA A 107 8.48 -12.32 -6.34
C ALA A 107 7.24 -12.42 -7.25
N ILE A 108 6.44 -13.49 -7.10
CA ILE A 108 5.21 -13.71 -7.87
C ILE A 108 4.18 -12.60 -7.56
N LEU A 109 3.94 -12.31 -6.29
CA LEU A 109 2.99 -11.26 -5.90
C LEU A 109 3.44 -9.88 -6.36
N ALA A 110 4.74 -9.62 -6.34
CA ALA A 110 5.31 -8.38 -6.88
C ALA A 110 5.09 -8.24 -8.38
N VAL A 111 5.15 -9.33 -9.17
CA VAL A 111 4.82 -9.30 -10.61
C VAL A 111 3.37 -8.86 -10.81
N ILE A 112 2.43 -9.51 -10.11
CA ILE A 112 1.00 -9.23 -10.24
C ILE A 112 0.70 -7.77 -9.86
N GLY A 113 1.27 -7.28 -8.76
CA GLY A 113 1.08 -5.89 -8.33
C GLY A 113 1.78 -4.86 -9.23
N ALA A 114 2.92 -5.20 -9.83
CA ALA A 114 3.68 -4.29 -10.68
C ALA A 114 3.09 -4.12 -12.08
N MET A 115 2.39 -5.13 -12.62
CA MET A 115 1.86 -5.10 -13.98
C MET A 115 0.95 -3.88 -14.28
N PRO A 116 -0.03 -3.52 -13.43
CA PRO A 116 -0.83 -2.31 -13.64
C PRO A 116 0.00 -1.04 -13.46
N LEU A 117 0.84 -0.97 -12.41
CA LEU A 117 1.66 0.23 -12.10
C LEU A 117 2.63 0.59 -13.23
N ALA A 118 3.10 -0.40 -13.99
CA ALA A 118 3.98 -0.21 -15.13
C ALA A 118 3.36 0.66 -16.24
N LEU A 119 2.03 0.79 -16.29
CA LEU A 119 1.32 1.67 -17.23
C LEU A 119 1.63 3.16 -17.02
N LEU A 120 2.08 3.58 -15.82
CA LEU A 120 2.48 4.97 -15.59
C LEU A 120 3.66 5.43 -16.45
N GLY A 121 4.58 4.51 -16.78
CA GLY A 121 5.76 4.79 -17.58
C GLY A 121 5.45 5.33 -18.98
N PRO A 122 4.59 4.65 -19.79
CA PRO A 122 4.17 5.15 -21.10
C PRO A 122 3.11 6.26 -21.04
N LEU A 123 2.21 6.27 -20.04
CA LEU A 123 1.12 7.26 -19.97
C LEU A 123 1.63 8.70 -19.80
N ARG A 124 2.72 8.90 -19.06
CA ARG A 124 3.39 10.21 -18.88
C ARG A 124 2.43 11.36 -18.60
N LEU A 125 1.50 11.14 -17.67
CA LEU A 125 0.48 12.12 -17.31
C LEU A 125 1.11 13.44 -16.87
N ARG A 126 0.72 14.53 -17.55
CA ARG A 126 1.30 15.86 -17.35
C ARG A 126 0.74 16.57 -16.14
N GLN A 127 -0.48 16.23 -15.73
CA GLN A 127 -1.10 16.78 -14.53
C GLN A 127 -0.73 15.92 -13.32
N PRO A 128 0.03 16.46 -12.34
CA PRO A 128 0.60 15.65 -11.25
C PRO A 128 -0.44 15.10 -10.28
N ILE A 129 -1.54 15.83 -10.04
CA ILE A 129 -2.64 15.38 -9.18
C ILE A 129 -3.39 14.20 -9.82
N ALA A 130 -3.67 14.30 -11.13
CA ALA A 130 -4.26 13.20 -11.89
C ALA A 130 -3.33 11.98 -11.93
N ALA A 131 -2.02 12.19 -12.11
CA ALA A 131 -1.04 11.12 -12.06
C ALA A 131 -1.03 10.39 -10.71
N ALA A 132 -1.13 11.12 -9.60
CA ALA A 132 -1.22 10.54 -8.26
C ALA A 132 -2.51 9.70 -8.08
N ALA A 133 -3.65 10.16 -8.60
CA ALA A 133 -4.90 9.41 -8.54
C ALA A 133 -4.85 8.13 -9.40
N VAL A 134 -4.28 8.22 -10.60
CA VAL A 134 -4.08 7.06 -11.49
C VAL A 134 -3.13 6.06 -10.84
N PHE A 135 -2.05 6.51 -10.18
CA PHE A 135 -1.17 5.63 -9.42
C PHE A 135 -1.92 4.84 -8.34
N ALA A 136 -2.76 5.52 -7.54
CA ALA A 136 -3.57 4.87 -6.52
C ALA A 136 -4.56 3.85 -7.11
N GLY A 137 -5.21 4.19 -8.23
CA GLY A 137 -6.09 3.26 -8.95
C GLY A 137 -5.35 2.02 -9.46
N LEU A 138 -4.17 2.20 -10.06
CA LEU A 138 -3.34 1.09 -10.54
C LEU A 138 -2.82 0.21 -9.39
N TRP A 139 -2.50 0.79 -8.23
CA TRP A 139 -2.20 0.02 -7.02
C TRP A 139 -3.37 -0.89 -6.64
N CYS A 140 -4.59 -0.34 -6.56
CA CYS A 140 -5.80 -1.11 -6.23
C CYS A 140 -6.10 -2.21 -7.26
N LEU A 141 -5.89 -1.95 -8.55
CA LEU A 141 -6.01 -2.99 -9.58
C LEU A 141 -5.02 -4.13 -9.35
N GLY A 142 -3.78 -3.81 -8.94
CA GLY A 142 -2.79 -4.81 -8.55
C GLY A 142 -3.23 -5.64 -7.36
N GLU A 143 -3.81 -5.01 -6.33
CA GLU A 143 -4.35 -5.74 -5.16
C GLU A 143 -5.54 -6.63 -5.52
N LEU A 144 -6.48 -6.13 -6.32
CA LEU A 144 -7.61 -6.93 -6.80
C LEU A 144 -7.12 -8.12 -7.62
N ALA A 145 -6.15 -7.92 -8.52
CA ALA A 145 -5.57 -9.00 -9.32
C ALA A 145 -4.90 -10.07 -8.46
N ARG A 146 -4.23 -9.72 -7.35
CA ARG A 146 -3.66 -10.70 -6.40
C ARG A 146 -4.72 -11.55 -5.72
N GLY A 147 -5.92 -11.00 -5.52
CA GLY A 147 -7.07 -11.70 -4.95
C GLY A 147 -7.89 -12.51 -5.96
N GLN A 148 -7.57 -12.41 -7.25
CA GLN A 148 -8.26 -13.11 -8.33
C GLN A 148 -7.39 -14.24 -8.91
N HIS A 149 -7.99 -15.07 -9.76
CA HIS A 149 -7.45 -16.21 -10.54
C HIS A 149 -5.96 -16.60 -10.35
N GLY A 150 -5.71 -17.90 -10.12
CA GLY A 150 -4.35 -18.43 -9.97
C GLY A 150 -3.89 -18.43 -8.52
N VAL A 151 -3.16 -17.37 -8.10
CA VAL A 151 -2.50 -17.32 -6.79
C VAL A 151 -3.49 -17.07 -5.65
N GLN A 152 -4.53 -16.25 -5.87
CA GLN A 152 -5.60 -15.95 -4.89
C GLN A 152 -5.06 -15.63 -3.47
N PHE A 153 -4.05 -14.76 -3.39
CA PHE A 153 -3.38 -14.42 -2.14
C PHE A 153 -3.47 -12.91 -1.85
N PRO A 154 -4.64 -12.43 -1.40
CA PRO A 154 -4.91 -11.02 -1.14
C PRO A 154 -4.35 -10.54 0.21
N TRP A 155 -3.17 -11.02 0.61
CA TRP A 155 -2.58 -10.66 1.90
C TRP A 155 -2.01 -9.24 1.88
N ASN A 156 -1.96 -8.60 3.05
CA ASN A 156 -1.49 -7.22 3.23
C ASN A 156 -2.17 -6.20 2.27
N PRO A 157 -3.52 -6.12 2.21
CA PRO A 157 -4.16 -5.03 1.49
C PRO A 157 -3.79 -3.70 2.17
N LEU A 158 -3.49 -2.69 1.37
CA LEU A 158 -2.98 -1.41 1.85
C LEU A 158 -3.93 -0.69 2.83
N ALA A 159 -5.23 -0.96 2.72
CA ALA A 159 -6.24 -0.44 3.64
C ALA A 159 -6.02 -0.84 5.10
N LEU A 160 -5.27 -1.91 5.38
CA LEU A 160 -4.90 -2.28 6.76
C LEU A 160 -4.07 -1.20 7.45
N ALA A 161 -3.41 -0.30 6.71
CA ALA A 161 -2.77 0.87 7.33
C ALA A 161 -3.79 1.75 8.07
N LEU A 162 -5.05 1.81 7.62
CA LEU A 162 -6.10 2.56 8.30
C LEU A 162 -6.48 1.95 9.66
N ALA A 163 -6.13 0.68 9.91
CA ALA A 163 -6.34 0.03 11.20
C ALA A 163 -5.35 0.48 12.30
N ALA A 164 -4.43 1.41 11.99
CA ALA A 164 -3.52 1.97 12.98
C ALA A 164 -4.25 2.76 14.10
N THR A 165 -5.44 3.29 13.82
CA THR A 165 -6.33 3.90 14.83
C THR A 165 -7.78 3.54 14.54
N ASP A 166 -8.61 3.44 15.57
CA ASP A 166 -10.05 3.22 15.41
C ASP A 166 -10.69 4.33 14.56
N THR A 167 -10.24 5.57 14.73
CA THR A 167 -10.71 6.74 13.99
C THR A 167 -10.49 6.58 12.48
N SER A 168 -9.26 6.30 12.05
CA SER A 168 -8.95 6.13 10.63
C SER A 168 -9.62 4.90 10.02
N LEU A 169 -9.82 3.84 10.82
CA LEU A 169 -10.43 2.60 10.36
C LEU A 169 -11.91 2.79 9.97
N GLN A 170 -12.61 3.75 10.58
CA GLN A 170 -14.05 3.95 10.35
C GLN A 170 -14.43 4.14 8.88
N VAL A 171 -13.58 4.77 8.08
CA VAL A 171 -13.87 5.02 6.65
C VAL A 171 -14.09 3.72 5.87
N VAL A 172 -13.45 2.62 6.30
CA VAL A 172 -13.57 1.31 5.64
C VAL A 172 -15.01 0.78 5.71
N ALA A 173 -15.78 1.14 6.74
CA ALA A 173 -17.20 0.80 6.84
C ALA A 173 -18.05 1.46 5.74
N LEU A 174 -17.59 2.57 5.16
CA LEU A 174 -18.28 3.30 4.08
C LEU A 174 -17.80 2.85 2.70
N VAL A 175 -16.48 2.76 2.51
CA VAL A 175 -15.88 2.61 1.17
C VAL A 175 -15.31 1.22 0.89
N GLY A 176 -15.20 0.38 1.92
CA GLY A 176 -14.59 -0.94 1.84
C GLY A 176 -13.06 -0.90 1.69
N THR A 177 -12.46 -2.09 1.66
CA THR A 177 -10.99 -2.26 1.66
C THR A 177 -10.34 -1.66 0.41
N THR A 178 -10.87 -1.90 -0.79
CA THR A 178 -10.26 -1.43 -2.04
C THR A 178 -10.15 0.10 -2.08
N ALA A 179 -11.24 0.81 -1.78
CA ALA A 179 -11.23 2.26 -1.77
C ALA A 179 -10.46 2.82 -0.55
N GLY A 180 -10.45 2.13 0.59
CA GLY A 180 -9.56 2.48 1.70
C GLY A 180 -8.08 2.45 1.30
N GLY A 181 -7.67 1.41 0.56
CA GLY A 181 -6.32 1.30 0.00
C GLY A 181 -6.02 2.42 -1.01
N PHE A 182 -7.00 2.77 -1.85
CA PHE A 182 -6.90 3.91 -2.77
C PHE A 182 -6.58 5.21 -2.03
N LEU A 183 -7.30 5.50 -0.94
CA LEU A 183 -7.09 6.73 -0.16
C LEU A 183 -5.68 6.79 0.43
N VAL A 184 -5.16 5.68 0.95
CA VAL A 184 -3.78 5.59 1.49
C VAL A 184 -2.75 5.80 0.39
N ALA A 185 -2.87 5.11 -0.74
CA ALA A 185 -1.95 5.25 -1.87
C ALA A 185 -1.99 6.67 -2.45
N TRP A 186 -3.17 7.26 -2.57
CA TRP A 186 -3.35 8.59 -3.10
C TRP A 186 -2.77 9.65 -2.15
N LEU A 187 -2.98 9.52 -0.84
CA LEU A 187 -2.37 10.40 0.16
C LEU A 187 -0.86 10.43 0.03
N ALA A 188 -0.24 9.24 0.00
CA ALA A 188 1.21 9.11 -0.11
C ALA A 188 1.73 9.68 -1.44
N ALA A 189 1.03 9.44 -2.55
CA ALA A 189 1.39 10.02 -3.85
C ALA A 189 1.24 11.55 -3.88
N LEU A 190 0.20 12.11 -3.26
CA LEU A 190 0.02 13.57 -3.11
C LEU A 190 1.16 14.20 -2.29
N VAL A 191 1.64 13.53 -1.23
CA VAL A 191 2.86 13.97 -0.52
C VAL A 191 4.06 13.95 -1.47
N GLY A 192 4.23 12.90 -2.27
CA GLY A 192 5.25 12.84 -3.32
C GLY A 192 5.17 14.00 -4.32
N VAL A 193 3.96 14.37 -4.76
CA VAL A 193 3.71 15.57 -5.59
C VAL A 193 4.12 16.84 -4.86
N ALA A 194 3.72 17.03 -3.61
CA ALA A 194 4.01 18.22 -2.83
C ALA A 194 5.52 18.47 -2.66
N LEU A 195 6.28 17.38 -2.47
CA LEU A 195 7.72 17.43 -2.32
C LEU A 195 8.46 17.74 -3.63
N THR A 196 7.96 17.22 -4.77
CA THR A 196 8.72 17.22 -6.03
C THR A 196 8.21 18.20 -7.10
N VAL A 197 6.95 18.65 -7.04
CA VAL A 197 6.33 19.49 -8.07
C VAL A 197 5.88 20.83 -7.49
N ARG A 198 6.76 21.84 -7.58
CA ARG A 198 6.52 23.18 -6.99
C ARG A 198 5.21 23.82 -7.44
N ALA A 199 4.85 23.68 -8.72
CA ALA A 199 3.62 24.25 -9.28
C ALA A 199 2.33 23.65 -8.70
N ALA A 200 2.37 22.38 -8.26
CA ALA A 200 1.21 21.68 -7.70
C ALA A 200 1.27 21.54 -6.17
N ARG A 201 2.34 22.03 -5.53
CA ARG A 201 2.60 21.83 -4.10
C ARG A 201 1.44 22.28 -3.21
N ARG A 202 0.94 23.50 -3.43
CA ARG A 202 -0.14 24.07 -2.60
C ARG A 202 -1.42 23.23 -2.74
N THR A 203 -1.79 22.87 -3.96
CA THR A 203 -2.95 22.03 -4.23
C THR A 203 -2.81 20.64 -3.62
N ALA A 204 -1.63 20.01 -3.76
CA ALA A 204 -1.37 18.69 -3.19
C ALA A 204 -1.45 18.71 -1.65
N LEU A 205 -0.85 19.71 -0.99
CA LEU A 205 -0.94 19.87 0.46
C LEU A 205 -2.38 20.15 0.93
N ALA A 206 -3.13 20.98 0.20
CA ALA A 206 -4.53 21.25 0.51
C ALA A 206 -5.38 19.97 0.43
N LEU A 207 -5.17 19.15 -0.61
CA LEU A 207 -5.84 17.86 -0.75
C LEU A 207 -5.44 16.86 0.35
N CYS A 208 -4.15 16.78 0.70
CA CYS A 208 -3.70 15.95 1.82
C CYS A 208 -4.40 16.37 3.12
N LEU A 209 -4.40 17.68 3.43
CA LEU A 209 -5.01 18.21 4.64
C LEU A 209 -6.52 17.95 4.66
N ALA A 210 -7.21 18.20 3.54
CA ALA A 210 -8.64 17.96 3.42
C ALA A 210 -8.97 16.47 3.62
N MET A 211 -8.17 15.55 3.06
CA MET A 211 -8.41 14.12 3.21
C MET A 211 -8.14 13.63 4.64
N VAL A 212 -7.04 14.08 5.26
CA VAL A 212 -6.76 13.73 6.67
C VAL A 212 -7.83 14.29 7.60
N ALA A 213 -8.23 15.55 7.41
CA ALA A 213 -9.30 16.17 8.19
C ALA A 213 -10.65 15.46 7.98
N GLY A 214 -10.98 15.09 6.75
CA GLY A 214 -12.20 14.35 6.43
C GLY A 214 -12.24 12.96 7.07
N LEU A 215 -11.14 12.21 6.99
CA LEU A 215 -11.00 10.91 7.66
C LEU A 215 -11.14 11.02 9.17
N ALA A 216 -10.48 12.01 9.78
CA ALA A 216 -10.55 12.26 11.21
C ALA A 216 -11.97 12.68 11.64
N ALA A 217 -12.58 13.64 10.93
CA ALA A 217 -13.92 14.12 11.23
C ALA A 217 -14.97 13.01 11.12
N PHE A 218 -14.95 12.23 10.04
CA PHE A 218 -15.87 11.11 9.86
C PHE A 218 -15.65 10.03 10.93
N GLY A 219 -14.39 9.69 11.21
CA GLY A 219 -14.06 8.68 12.20
C GLY A 219 -14.50 9.05 13.61
N LEU A 220 -14.20 10.27 14.03
CA LEU A 220 -14.60 10.80 15.33
C LEU A 220 -16.13 10.90 15.45
N TRP A 221 -16.80 11.38 14.40
CA TRP A 221 -18.26 11.44 14.36
C TRP A 221 -18.90 10.05 14.48
N ARG A 222 -18.44 9.07 13.69
CA ARG A 222 -19.02 7.72 13.68
C ARG A 222 -18.87 7.02 15.03
N LEU A 223 -17.68 7.14 15.63
CA LEU A 223 -17.38 6.58 16.96
C LEU A 223 -18.21 7.26 18.06
N ALA A 224 -18.32 8.59 18.02
CA ALA A 224 -19.15 9.33 18.97
C ALA A 224 -20.65 9.03 18.81
N SER A 225 -21.11 8.70 17.60
CA SER A 225 -22.52 8.37 17.33
C SER A 225 -22.89 6.93 17.72
N HIS A 226 -21.91 6.05 17.90
CA HIS A 226 -22.14 4.63 18.23
C HIS A 226 -21.21 4.17 19.35
N PRO A 227 -21.30 4.76 20.56
CA PRO A 227 -20.47 4.33 21.69
C PRO A 227 -20.70 2.85 22.02
N PRO A 228 -19.65 2.13 22.49
CA PRO A 228 -19.75 0.74 22.91
C PRO A 228 -20.86 0.57 23.97
N GLY A 229 -21.74 -0.41 23.78
CA GLY A 229 -22.80 -0.74 24.73
C GLY A 229 -24.19 -0.16 24.44
N LEU A 230 -24.38 0.62 23.36
CA LEU A 230 -25.71 1.03 22.88
C LEU A 230 -26.53 -0.08 22.19
N MET A 231 -26.20 -1.36 22.42
CA MET A 231 -27.00 -2.44 21.84
C MET A 231 -28.37 -2.47 22.52
N ALA A 232 -29.43 -2.40 21.72
CA ALA A 232 -30.82 -2.52 22.19
C ALA A 232 -31.15 -3.93 22.73
N GLU A 233 -30.31 -4.91 22.41
CA GLU A 233 -30.47 -6.30 22.80
C GLU A 233 -29.84 -6.60 24.17
N PRO A 234 -30.44 -7.50 24.97
CA PRO A 234 -29.87 -7.92 26.25
C PRO A 234 -28.48 -8.56 26.06
N PRO A 235 -27.56 -8.38 27.02
CA PRO A 235 -26.21 -8.91 26.91
C PRO A 235 -26.22 -10.44 26.84
N VAL A 236 -25.52 -10.99 25.84
CA VAL A 236 -25.32 -12.43 25.66
C VAL A 236 -23.97 -12.84 26.25
N THR A 237 -23.96 -13.87 27.09
CA THR A 237 -22.71 -14.45 27.61
C THR A 237 -22.08 -15.35 26.56
N VAL A 238 -20.92 -14.94 26.03
CA VAL A 238 -20.10 -15.74 25.11
C VAL A 238 -18.87 -16.27 25.83
N ARG A 239 -18.60 -17.57 25.73
CA ARG A 239 -17.37 -18.21 26.24
C ARG A 239 -16.54 -18.75 25.07
N ILE A 240 -15.32 -18.26 24.92
CA ILE A 240 -14.34 -18.72 23.91
C ILE A 240 -13.25 -19.51 24.65
N VAL A 241 -13.03 -20.77 24.26
CA VAL A 241 -11.98 -21.64 24.83
C VAL A 241 -10.87 -21.83 23.80
N GLN A 242 -9.66 -21.36 24.10
CA GLN A 242 -8.47 -21.54 23.28
C GLN A 242 -7.51 -22.53 23.97
N ALA A 243 -7.65 -23.82 23.67
CA ALA A 243 -6.93 -24.90 24.35
C ALA A 243 -5.40 -24.87 24.18
N ASN A 244 -4.89 -24.11 23.20
CA ASN A 244 -3.46 -23.94 22.92
C ASN A 244 -2.67 -25.27 22.79
N ILE A 245 -3.27 -26.28 22.15
CA ILE A 245 -2.61 -27.56 21.86
C ILE A 245 -1.40 -27.29 20.95
N ALA A 246 -0.23 -27.82 21.34
CA ALA A 246 1.00 -27.64 20.58
C ALA A 246 0.86 -28.22 19.16
N GLN A 247 1.40 -27.53 18.16
CA GLN A 247 1.19 -27.88 16.75
C GLN A 247 1.62 -29.31 16.40
N HIS A 248 2.70 -29.82 17.03
CA HIS A 248 3.19 -31.19 16.80
C HIS A 248 2.27 -32.26 17.41
N HIS A 249 1.54 -31.95 18.50
CA HIS A 249 0.56 -32.87 19.12
C HIS A 249 -0.85 -32.73 18.54
N LYS A 250 -1.06 -31.89 17.53
CA LYS A 250 -2.40 -31.55 17.06
C LYS A 250 -3.08 -32.70 16.31
N TRP A 251 -2.30 -33.60 15.73
CA TRP A 251 -2.75 -34.69 14.86
C TRP A 251 -2.27 -36.07 15.31
N ASP A 252 -1.61 -36.13 16.47
CA ASP A 252 -1.23 -37.37 17.15
C ASP A 252 -2.41 -38.01 17.87
#